data_AF-A0A558BT02-F1
#
_entry.id   AF-A0A558BT02-F1
#
_cell.length_a   1.000
_cell.length_b   1.000
_cell.length_c   1.000
_cell.angle_alpha   90.00
_cell.angle_beta   90.00
_cell.angle_gamma   90.00
#
_symmetry.space_group_name_H-M   'P 1'
#
loop_
_entity.id
_entity.type
_entity.pdbx_description
1 polymer ?
#
loop_
_entity_poly.entity_id
_entity_poly.type
_entity_poly.pdbx_seq_one_letter_code
_entity_poly.pdbx_strand_id
1 'polypeptide(L)'
;MKRTLTGTLEFEDGAVNLILSEPTQRAIVQEIAARQEAARVAAEVDHDRLARTYHLGAEPTPGRGYDDRLKMRLGCGDDMARELVSSGRIAHQYLGNRYSVCEQAVRDFYATLPTTSRLRRAA
;
A
#
# COMPACT_ATOMS: atom_id res chain seq x y z
N MET A 1 15.65 -22.33 10.95
CA MET A 1 17.12 -22.47 10.87
C MET A 1 17.74 -21.54 11.91
N LYS A 2 18.51 -22.06 12.87
CA LYS A 2 19.13 -21.26 13.95
C LYS A 2 20.51 -20.81 13.47
N ARG A 3 20.83 -19.51 13.55
CA ARG A 3 22.15 -18.95 13.24
C ARG A 3 22.71 -18.30 14.51
N THR A 4 23.98 -18.53 14.80
CA THR A 4 24.68 -17.98 15.97
C THR A 4 25.65 -16.90 15.49
N LEU A 5 25.63 -15.74 16.14
CA LEU A 5 26.56 -14.63 15.88
C LEU A 5 27.41 -14.42 17.14
N THR A 6 28.68 -14.08 16.96
CA THR A 6 29.62 -13.84 18.07
C THR A 6 30.23 -12.45 17.89
N GLY A 7 30.15 -11.62 18.92
CA GLY A 7 30.64 -10.25 18.87
C GLY A 7 30.67 -9.59 20.24
N THR A 8 31.19 -8.37 20.28
CA THR A 8 31.21 -7.53 21.48
C THR A 8 29.98 -6.62 21.46
N LEU A 9 29.29 -6.50 22.59
CA LEU A 9 28.25 -5.51 22.78
C LEU A 9 28.84 -4.30 23.51
N GLU A 10 28.76 -3.14 22.89
CA GLU A 10 29.10 -1.86 23.50
C GLU A 10 27.83 -1.09 23.82
N PHE A 11 27.80 -0.46 24.98
CA PHE A 11 26.66 0.32 25.45
C PHE A 11 27.11 1.78 25.56
N GLU A 12 26.55 2.64 24.71
CA GLU A 12 26.91 4.06 24.66
C GLU A 12 25.63 4.88 24.50
N ASP A 13 25.45 5.92 25.32
CA ASP A 13 24.30 6.84 25.29
C ASP A 13 22.91 6.17 25.23
N GLY A 14 22.75 5.03 25.92
CA GLY A 14 21.48 4.28 25.94
C GLY A 14 21.21 3.44 24.69
N ALA A 15 22.13 3.42 23.73
CA ALA A 15 22.12 2.51 22.59
C ALA A 15 23.01 1.28 22.86
N VAL A 16 22.67 0.16 22.19
CA VAL A 16 23.45 -1.08 22.21
C VAL A 16 24.05 -1.31 20.82
N ASN A 17 25.38 -1.25 20.73
CA ASN A 17 26.15 -1.45 19.52
C ASN A 17 26.70 -2.89 19.48
N LEU A 18 26.34 -3.67 18.47
CA LEU A 18 26.92 -5.00 18.25
C LEU A 18 28.11 -4.90 17.29
N ILE A 19 29.30 -5.13 17.81
CA ILE A 19 30.54 -5.20 17.02
C ILE A 19 30.82 -6.66 16.67
N LEU A 20 30.62 -7.00 15.40
CA LEU A 20 30.94 -8.31 14.87
C LEU A 20 32.38 -8.32 14.34
N SER A 21 33.18 -9.25 14.86
CA SER A 21 34.60 -9.40 14.53
C SER A 21 34.80 -10.02 13.15
N GLU A 22 33.89 -10.90 12.72
CA GLU A 22 33.98 -11.60 11.44
C GLU A 22 33.30 -10.86 10.29
N PRO A 23 33.98 -10.68 9.13
CA PRO A 23 33.40 -10.06 7.95
C PRO A 23 32.13 -10.75 7.44
N THR A 24 32.07 -12.08 7.47
CA THR A 24 30.91 -12.85 7.01
C THR A 24 29.68 -12.62 7.89
N GLN A 25 29.87 -12.50 9.20
CA GLN A 25 28.78 -12.20 10.14
C GLN A 25 28.23 -10.79 9.92
N ARG A 26 29.11 -9.81 9.67
CA ARG A 26 28.70 -8.45 9.29
C ARG A 26 27.86 -8.44 8.01
N ALA A 27 28.29 -9.16 6.97
CA ALA A 27 27.54 -9.26 5.72
C ALA A 27 26.14 -9.84 5.93
N ILE A 28 26.01 -10.89 6.75
CA ILE A 28 24.71 -11.49 7.08
C ILE A 28 23.81 -10.50 7.82
N VAL A 29 24.32 -9.77 8.82
CA VAL A 29 23.53 -8.79 9.57
C VAL A 29 23.13 -7.61 8.69
N GLN A 30 24.02 -7.11 7.82
CA GLN A 30 23.71 -6.07 6.85
C GLN A 30 22.62 -6.53 5.87
N GLU A 31 22.67 -7.76 5.39
CA GLU A 31 21.64 -8.32 4.52
C GLU A 31 20.28 -8.42 5.24
N ILE A 32 20.26 -8.89 6.49
CA ILE A 32 19.03 -8.97 7.28
C ILE A 32 18.46 -7.56 7.51
N ALA A 33 19.30 -6.59 7.88
CA ALA A 33 18.88 -5.21 8.08
C ALA A 33 18.31 -4.60 6.79
N ALA A 34 18.98 -4.79 5.65
CA ALA A 34 18.50 -4.33 4.35
C ALA A 34 17.15 -4.96 3.96
N ARG A 35 16.97 -6.26 4.24
CA ARG A 35 15.68 -6.95 4.00
C ARG A 35 14.58 -6.43 4.92
N GLN A 36 14.88 -6.19 6.19
CA GLN A 36 13.91 -5.63 7.14
C GLN A 36 13.50 -4.21 6.72
N GLU A 37 14.47 -3.40 6.30
CA GLU A 37 14.19 -2.05 5.80
C GLU A 37 13.33 -2.08 4.53
N ALA A 38 13.68 -2.93 3.56
CA ALA A 38 12.88 -3.11 2.36
C ALA A 38 11.44 -3.57 2.68
N ALA A 39 11.28 -4.48 3.65
CA ALA A 39 9.97 -4.93 4.11
C ALA A 39 9.17 -3.80 4.79
N ARG A 40 9.83 -2.96 5.59
CA ARG A 40 9.21 -1.78 6.21
C ARG A 40 8.73 -0.79 5.17
N VAL A 41 9.60 -0.41 4.23
CA VAL A 41 9.25 0.51 3.13
C VAL A 41 8.10 -0.05 2.30
N ALA A 42 8.10 -1.36 1.99
CA ALA A 42 7.00 -2.00 1.28
C ALA A 42 5.68 -1.91 2.08
N ALA A 43 5.73 -2.13 3.39
CA ALA A 43 4.55 -2.00 4.26
C ALA A 43 4.02 -0.57 4.33
N GLU A 44 4.91 0.43 4.38
CA GLU A 44 4.54 1.86 4.34
C GLU A 44 3.88 2.22 3.02
N VAL A 45 4.44 1.77 1.89
CA VAL A 45 3.84 1.98 0.56
C VAL A 45 2.45 1.33 0.44
N ASP A 46 2.29 0.12 0.97
CA ASP A 46 0.99 -0.55 0.99
C ASP A 46 -0.01 0.16 1.90
N HIS A 47 0.44 0.64 3.06
CA HIS A 47 -0.38 1.43 3.96
C HIS A 47 -0.85 2.73 3.30
N ASP A 48 0.05 3.49 2.68
CA ASP A 48 -0.28 4.71 1.94
C ASP A 48 -1.26 4.44 0.79
N ARG A 49 -1.14 3.29 0.15
CA ARG A 49 -2.09 2.87 -0.89
C ARG A 49 -3.46 2.55 -0.31
N LEU A 50 -3.53 1.84 0.82
CA LEU A 50 -4.79 1.49 1.49
C LEU A 50 -5.49 2.72 2.07
N ALA A 51 -4.75 3.75 2.47
CA ALA A 51 -5.28 5.02 2.97
C ALA A 51 -5.89 5.92 1.87
N ARG A 52 -5.76 5.56 0.58
CA ARG A 52 -6.29 6.36 -0.52
C ARG A 52 -7.81 6.37 -0.52
N THR A 53 -8.36 7.53 -0.85
CA THR A 53 -9.80 7.71 -1.09
C THR A 53 -10.04 8.29 -2.48
N TYR A 54 -11.18 7.94 -3.05
CA TYR A 54 -11.57 8.27 -4.41
C TYR A 54 -12.93 8.95 -4.45
N HIS A 55 -13.13 9.86 -5.41
CA HIS A 55 -14.38 10.61 -5.58
C HIS A 55 -14.88 10.61 -7.04
N LEU A 56 -16.14 11.01 -7.24
CA LEU A 56 -16.82 11.08 -8.54
C LEU A 56 -16.58 12.40 -9.31
N GLY A 57 -15.55 13.16 -8.94
CA GLY A 57 -15.28 14.46 -9.57
C GLY A 57 -14.65 14.34 -10.95
N ALA A 58 -14.77 15.41 -11.74
CA ALA A 58 -14.18 15.49 -13.08
C ALA A 58 -12.64 15.68 -13.02
N GLU A 59 -12.18 16.44 -12.03
CA GLU A 59 -10.79 16.84 -11.85
C GLU A 59 -10.17 16.17 -10.61
N PRO A 60 -8.86 15.86 -10.63
CA PRO A 60 -8.15 15.40 -9.45
C PRO A 60 -8.12 16.46 -8.34
N THR A 61 -8.14 16.04 -7.08
CA THR A 61 -7.94 16.95 -5.95
C THR A 61 -6.50 17.45 -5.92
N PRO A 62 -6.26 18.78 -5.92
CA PRO A 62 -4.93 19.34 -5.84
C PRO A 62 -4.17 18.90 -4.59
N GLY A 63 -2.87 18.63 -4.73
CA GLY A 63 -1.98 18.35 -3.60
C GLY A 63 -1.99 16.92 -3.05
N ARG A 64 -2.80 15.99 -3.59
CA ARG A 64 -2.83 14.59 -3.12
C ARG A 64 -1.67 13.71 -3.60
N GLY A 65 -0.96 14.11 -4.65
CA GLY A 65 0.14 13.32 -5.22
C GLY A 65 -0.29 12.06 -5.98
N TYR A 66 -1.59 11.84 -6.17
CA TYR A 66 -2.17 10.77 -6.99
C TYR A 66 -3.50 11.22 -7.59
N ASP A 67 -3.96 10.52 -8.64
CA ASP A 67 -5.29 10.74 -9.22
C ASP A 67 -6.35 10.03 -8.36
N ASP A 68 -7.12 10.84 -7.63
CA ASP A 68 -8.18 10.39 -6.72
C ASP A 68 -9.55 10.31 -7.38
N ARG A 69 -9.63 10.38 -8.71
CA ARG A 69 -10.88 10.15 -9.43
C ARG A 69 -11.18 8.66 -9.51
N LEU A 70 -12.36 8.27 -9.02
CA LEU A 70 -12.78 6.87 -8.96
C LEU A 70 -12.77 6.20 -10.35
N LYS A 71 -13.17 6.95 -11.39
CA LYS A 71 -13.16 6.48 -12.78
C LYS A 71 -11.79 6.04 -13.26
N MET A 72 -10.74 6.78 -12.88
CA MET A 72 -9.35 6.48 -13.24
C MET A 72 -8.87 5.23 -12.49
N ARG A 73 -9.24 5.12 -11.21
CA ARG A 73 -8.90 3.94 -10.41
C ARG A 73 -9.59 2.67 -10.92
N LEU A 74 -10.86 2.77 -11.31
CA LEU A 74 -11.67 1.67 -11.82
C LEU A 74 -11.38 1.33 -13.29
N GLY A 75 -10.84 2.27 -14.06
CA GLY A 75 -10.63 2.11 -15.50
C GLY A 75 -11.95 2.11 -16.29
N CYS A 76 -12.90 2.96 -15.90
CA CYS A 76 -14.23 3.03 -16.51
C CYS A 76 -14.64 4.49 -16.79
N GLY A 77 -15.76 4.68 -17.50
CA GLY A 77 -16.34 6.01 -17.74
C GLY A 77 -17.09 6.58 -16.54
N ASP A 78 -17.37 7.89 -16.58
CA ASP A 78 -18.03 8.63 -15.51
C ASP A 78 -19.40 8.04 -15.14
N ASP A 79 -20.19 7.64 -16.13
CA ASP A 79 -21.54 7.10 -15.90
C ASP A 79 -21.49 5.75 -15.18
N MET A 80 -20.57 4.87 -15.59
CA MET A 80 -20.33 3.59 -14.91
C MET A 80 -19.85 3.79 -13.47
N ALA A 81 -18.92 4.74 -13.25
CA ALA A 81 -18.45 5.04 -11.91
C ALA A 81 -19.59 5.56 -11.01
N ARG A 82 -20.47 6.44 -11.54
CA ARG A 82 -21.66 6.91 -10.81
C ARG A 82 -22.63 5.78 -10.54
N GLU A 83 -22.92 4.94 -11.52
CA GLU A 83 -23.82 3.80 -11.39
C GLU A 83 -23.36 2.84 -10.29
N LEU A 84 -22.06 2.51 -10.24
CA LEU A 84 -21.51 1.61 -9.21
C LEU A 84 -21.70 2.16 -7.80
N VAL A 85 -21.56 3.48 -7.62
CA VAL A 85 -21.79 4.16 -6.35
C VAL A 85 -23.28 4.22 -6.02
N SER A 86 -24.12 4.70 -6.96
CA SER A 86 -25.55 4.90 -6.71
C SER A 86 -26.33 3.59 -6.52
N SER A 87 -25.91 2.50 -7.19
CA SER A 87 -26.46 1.16 -7.01
C SER A 87 -25.95 0.45 -5.76
N GLY A 88 -24.99 1.02 -5.04
CA GLY A 88 -24.37 0.40 -3.85
C GLY A 88 -23.47 -0.81 -4.17
N ARG A 89 -23.12 -1.03 -5.45
CA ARG A 89 -22.21 -2.12 -5.85
C ARG A 89 -20.77 -1.93 -5.37
N ILE A 90 -20.40 -0.69 -5.05
CA ILE A 90 -19.17 -0.36 -4.34
C ILE A 90 -19.50 0.34 -3.02
N ALA A 91 -18.89 -0.15 -1.94
CA ALA A 91 -19.04 0.46 -0.62
C ALA A 91 -18.48 1.89 -0.65
N HIS A 92 -19.23 2.82 -0.07
CA HIS A 92 -18.90 4.23 -0.09
C HIS A 92 -19.41 4.93 1.17
N GLN A 93 -18.85 6.11 1.43
CA GLN A 93 -19.33 7.02 2.45
C GLN A 93 -19.79 8.32 1.79
N TYR A 94 -20.83 8.94 2.33
CA TYR A 94 -21.24 10.27 1.93
C TYR A 94 -20.67 11.28 2.93
N LEU A 95 -19.71 12.09 2.48
CA LEU A 95 -18.99 13.06 3.31
C LEU A 95 -19.34 14.48 2.84
N GLY A 96 -20.15 15.18 3.65
CA GLY A 96 -20.66 16.52 3.37
C GLY A 96 -21.62 16.51 2.17
N ASN A 97 -21.07 16.64 0.97
CA ASN A 97 -21.82 16.69 -0.28
C ASN A 97 -21.27 15.76 -1.37
N ARG A 98 -20.31 14.89 -1.03
CA ARG A 98 -19.58 14.04 -1.98
C ARG A 98 -19.49 12.61 -1.52
N TYR A 99 -19.56 11.70 -2.48
CA TYR A 99 -19.24 10.30 -2.27
C TYR A 99 -17.72 10.13 -2.17
N SER A 100 -17.30 9.34 -1.18
CA SER A 100 -15.92 8.94 -0.95
C SER A 100 -15.85 7.41 -0.91
N VAL A 101 -14.95 6.84 -1.71
CA VAL A 101 -14.71 5.40 -1.81
C VAL A 101 -13.28 5.13 -1.38
N CYS A 102 -13.05 4.25 -0.41
CA CYS A 102 -11.70 3.87 0.00
C CYS A 102 -11.09 2.81 -0.93
N GLU A 103 -9.76 2.70 -0.96
CA GLU A 103 -9.06 1.66 -1.74
C GLU A 103 -9.51 0.24 -1.38
N GLN A 104 -9.87 -0.02 -0.11
CA GLN A 104 -10.38 -1.32 0.31
C GLN A 104 -11.69 -1.68 -0.41
N ALA A 105 -12.65 -0.75 -0.48
CA ALA A 105 -13.91 -0.97 -1.19
C ALA A 105 -13.71 -1.25 -2.68
N VAL A 106 -12.71 -0.60 -3.30
CA VAL A 106 -12.32 -0.88 -4.69
C VAL A 106 -11.76 -2.30 -4.83
N ARG A 107 -10.89 -2.73 -3.92
CA ARG A 107 -10.32 -4.08 -3.92
C ARG A 107 -11.39 -5.14 -3.74
N ASP A 108 -12.31 -4.92 -2.80
CA ASP A 108 -13.43 -5.83 -2.55
C ASP A 108 -14.33 -5.94 -3.77
N PHE A 109 -14.66 -4.81 -4.42
CA PHE A 109 -15.38 -4.82 -5.69
C PHE A 109 -14.68 -5.71 -6.73
N TYR A 110 -13.37 -5.56 -6.94
CA TYR A 110 -12.64 -6.42 -7.88
C TYR A 110 -12.60 -7.89 -7.45
N ALA A 111 -12.58 -8.17 -6.15
CA ALA A 111 -12.65 -9.52 -5.61
C ALA A 111 -14.01 -10.19 -5.87
N THR A 112 -15.09 -9.42 -6.05
CA THR A 112 -16.40 -9.95 -6.46
C THR A 112 -16.51 -10.21 -7.97
N LEU A 113 -15.61 -9.64 -8.78
CA LEU A 113 -15.64 -9.86 -10.24
C LEU A 113 -15.15 -11.27 -10.60
N PRO A 114 -15.76 -11.92 -11.60
CA PRO A 114 -15.32 -13.22 -12.09
C PRO A 114 -13.89 -13.15 -12.62
N THR A 115 -13.15 -14.24 -12.45
CA THR A 115 -11.70 -14.31 -12.70
C THR A 115 -11.28 -13.90 -14.11
N THR A 116 -12.13 -14.15 -15.12
CA THR A 116 -11.93 -13.74 -16.52
C THR A 116 -11.85 -12.23 -16.70
N SER A 117 -12.47 -11.44 -15.82
CA SER A 117 -12.45 -9.97 -15.86
C SER A 117 -11.17 -9.37 -15.26
N ARG A 118 -10.39 -10.15 -14.50
CA ARG A 118 -9.19 -9.67 -13.79
C ARG A 118 -7.94 -9.61 -14.68
N LEU A 119 -7.92 -10.36 -15.78
CA LEU A 119 -6.74 -10.52 -16.66
C LEU A 119 -6.51 -9.37 -17.64
N ARG A 120 -7.48 -8.46 -17.83
CA ARG A 120 -7.38 -7.36 -18.81
C ARG A 120 -6.45 -6.21 -18.40
N ARG A 121 -5.87 -6.23 -17.19
CA ARG A 121 -5.04 -5.14 -16.65
C ARG A 121 -3.56 -5.53 -16.46
N ALA A 122 -3.17 -6.74 -16.87
CA ALA A 122 -1.79 -7.24 -16.77
C ALA A 122 -1.04 -7.24 -18.13
N ALA A 123 -1.60 -6.60 -19.16
CA ALA A 123 -0.99 -6.44 -20.48
C ALA A 123 -0.75 -4.96 -20.79
#